data_AF-A0A834MAD8-F1
#
_entry.id   AF-A0A834MAD8-F1
#
_cell.length_a   1.000
_cell.length_b   1.000
_cell.length_c   1.000
_cell.angle_alpha   90.00
_cell.angle_beta   90.00
_cell.angle_gamma   90.00
#
_symmetry.space_group_name_H-M   'P 1'
#
loop_
_entity.id
_entity.type
_entity.pdbx_description
1 polymer ?
#
loop_
_entity_poly.entity_id
_entity_poly.type
_entity_poly.pdbx_seq_one_letter_code
_entity_poly.pdbx_strand_id
1 'polypeptide(L)'
;APLNSWPDNVNTDKGRRLLWPIKKKYGNKISWGDLIILAGTVAYEVAGLKTFGYAGGRQDIWHPEKDIYWGDERVWLDATKNRYDDDQNRETLENPLAAVQMGLIYVNPEGVDGNPDPLKTAQDMRVTFDRMGMDDKETVALTIGGHTVGKAHGNGKAENLGADVEGADVEFQGLGWHNAEGTGNAGNTMVSGIEGAWTTHPTKWDNEFLYLLLTYDWELRKSPAGAWQWEPTNIKEEDKPVDAHNPNVRRNPIMTDADMALKVDPEYRKISEYFYQHPDELADVFARAWFKLTHRDMGPKSRYLGADVPTEDLIWQDPIPTVDYTLTDAEITEL
;
A
#
# COMPACT_ATOMS: atom_id res chain seq x y z
N ALA A 1 13.54 -13.85 -1.75
CA ALA A 1 14.03 -12.84 -2.71
C ALA A 1 13.18 -12.75 -3.97
N PRO A 2 13.05 -11.56 -4.62
CA PRO A 2 13.60 -10.28 -4.16
C PRO A 2 12.64 -9.48 -3.25
N LEU A 3 11.33 -9.75 -3.31
CA LEU A 3 10.30 -8.91 -2.67
C LEU A 3 10.50 -8.71 -1.17
N ASN A 4 10.94 -9.73 -0.45
CA ASN A 4 11.21 -9.64 1.00
C ASN A 4 12.38 -8.71 1.37
N SER A 5 13.13 -8.21 0.40
CA SER A 5 14.30 -7.32 0.56
C SER A 5 14.17 -6.00 -0.20
N TRP A 6 13.05 -5.75 -0.88
CA TRP A 6 12.83 -4.48 -1.57
C TRP A 6 12.90 -3.30 -0.58
N PRO A 7 13.48 -2.14 -0.99
CA PRO A 7 13.51 -0.92 -0.19
C PRO A 7 12.13 -0.48 0.32
N ASP A 8 11.07 -0.68 -0.46
CA ASP A 8 9.70 -0.31 -0.06
C ASP A 8 9.09 -1.33 0.93
N ASN A 9 9.71 -2.51 1.08
CA ASN A 9 9.28 -3.56 1.99
C ASN A 9 10.07 -3.58 3.31
N VAL A 10 10.84 -2.52 3.62
CA VAL A 10 11.55 -2.39 4.89
C VAL A 10 10.59 -2.62 6.07
N ASN A 11 11.03 -3.42 7.04
CA ASN A 11 10.28 -3.80 8.24
C ASN A 11 8.99 -4.63 8.04
N THR A 12 8.57 -4.92 6.80
CA THR A 12 7.47 -5.87 6.55
C THR A 12 7.83 -7.30 7.02
N ASP A 13 9.12 -7.62 7.13
CA ASP A 13 9.64 -8.84 7.75
C ASP A 13 9.23 -8.97 9.23
N LYS A 14 9.19 -7.85 9.97
CA LYS A 14 8.70 -7.84 11.36
C LYS A 14 7.19 -8.03 11.42
N GLY A 15 6.44 -7.38 10.53
CA GLY A 15 5.00 -7.60 10.39
C GLY A 15 4.66 -9.08 10.15
N ARG A 16 5.32 -9.71 9.18
CA ARG A 16 5.19 -11.17 8.93
C ARG A 16 5.61 -12.01 10.13
N ARG A 17 6.69 -11.63 10.82
CA ARG A 17 7.17 -12.34 12.02
C ARG A 17 6.16 -12.29 13.17
N LEU A 18 5.44 -11.19 13.35
CA LEU A 18 4.39 -11.07 14.37
C LEU A 18 3.20 -12.01 14.10
N LEU A 19 2.96 -12.40 12.85
CA LEU A 19 1.92 -13.37 12.47
C LEU A 19 2.35 -14.83 12.68
N TRP A 20 3.63 -15.11 12.94
CA TRP A 20 4.13 -16.48 13.10
C TRP A 20 3.41 -17.29 14.19
N PRO A 21 3.12 -16.77 15.40
CA PRO A 21 2.38 -17.54 16.42
C PRO A 21 0.99 -17.97 15.93
N ILE A 22 0.31 -17.14 15.13
CA ILE A 22 -0.97 -17.47 14.51
C ILE A 22 -0.78 -18.55 13.45
N LYS A 23 0.17 -18.36 12.53
CA LYS A 23 0.52 -19.38 11.52
C LYS A 23 0.84 -20.73 12.15
N LYS A 24 1.65 -20.74 13.22
CA LYS A 24 2.02 -21.95 13.98
C LYS A 24 0.81 -22.64 14.58
N LYS A 25 -0.14 -21.88 15.15
CA LYS A 25 -1.38 -22.41 15.74
C LYS A 25 -2.26 -23.10 14.71
N TYR A 26 -2.44 -22.50 13.53
CA TYR A 26 -3.35 -23.01 12.49
C TYR A 26 -2.67 -23.95 11.48
N GLY A 27 -1.33 -24.02 11.49
CA GLY A 27 -0.57 -24.96 10.66
C GLY A 27 -0.87 -24.78 9.17
N ASN A 28 -1.24 -25.87 8.51
CA ASN A 28 -1.59 -25.90 7.08
C ASN A 28 -3.07 -25.59 6.80
N LYS A 29 -3.87 -25.21 7.81
CA LYS A 29 -5.27 -24.79 7.62
C LYS A 29 -5.42 -23.37 7.08
N ILE A 30 -4.34 -22.59 7.07
CA ILE A 30 -4.26 -21.26 6.48
C ILE A 30 -2.86 -21.09 5.88
N SER A 31 -2.78 -20.63 4.63
CA SER A 31 -1.51 -20.29 3.98
C SER A 31 -0.96 -18.96 4.51
N TRP A 32 0.31 -18.66 4.26
CA TRP A 32 0.84 -17.32 4.54
C TRP A 32 0.17 -16.26 3.67
N GLY A 33 -0.09 -16.55 2.40
CA GLY A 33 -0.82 -15.63 1.50
C GLY A 33 -2.18 -15.25 2.07
N ASP A 34 -2.98 -16.23 2.47
CA ASP A 34 -4.30 -15.99 3.08
C ASP A 34 -4.16 -15.24 4.41
N LEU A 35 -3.21 -15.62 5.27
CA LEU A 35 -3.03 -15.03 6.60
C LEU A 35 -2.60 -13.55 6.54
N ILE A 36 -1.71 -13.18 5.62
CA ILE A 36 -1.23 -11.80 5.47
C ILE A 36 -2.38 -10.89 5.04
N ILE A 37 -3.16 -11.31 4.03
CA ILE A 37 -4.31 -10.55 3.55
C ILE A 37 -5.40 -10.46 4.62
N LEU A 38 -5.73 -11.58 5.28
CA LEU A 38 -6.72 -11.60 6.35
C LEU A 38 -6.33 -10.67 7.51
N ALA A 39 -5.04 -10.64 7.89
CA ALA A 39 -4.57 -9.75 8.94
C ALA A 39 -4.77 -8.27 8.58
N GLY A 40 -4.55 -7.89 7.31
CA GLY A 40 -4.84 -6.54 6.82
C GLY A 40 -6.34 -6.21 6.84
N THR A 41 -7.19 -7.12 6.35
CA THR A 41 -8.66 -6.96 6.38
C THR A 41 -9.18 -6.81 7.82
N VAL A 42 -8.74 -7.66 8.74
CA VAL A 42 -9.10 -7.57 10.16
C VAL A 42 -8.58 -6.28 10.80
N ALA A 43 -7.40 -5.77 10.40
CA ALA A 43 -6.89 -4.50 10.91
C ALA A 43 -7.83 -3.32 10.57
N TYR A 44 -8.40 -3.30 9.36
CA TYR A 44 -9.40 -2.30 8.99
C TYR A 44 -10.71 -2.45 9.78
N GLU A 45 -11.17 -3.67 10.03
CA GLU A 45 -12.34 -3.92 10.89
C GLU A 45 -12.12 -3.41 12.31
N VAL A 46 -10.92 -3.65 12.87
CA VAL A 46 -10.53 -3.15 14.20
C VAL A 46 -10.44 -1.62 14.22
N ALA A 47 -10.00 -0.99 13.12
CA ALA A 47 -10.01 0.47 12.98
C ALA A 47 -11.45 1.04 12.88
N GLY A 48 -12.46 0.22 12.56
CA GLY A 48 -13.86 0.61 12.49
C GLY A 48 -14.44 0.68 11.07
N LEU A 49 -13.69 0.26 10.04
CA LEU A 49 -14.21 0.14 8.69
C LEU A 49 -15.05 -1.15 8.57
N LYS A 50 -16.22 -1.06 7.92
CA LYS A 50 -16.92 -2.24 7.44
C LYS A 50 -16.30 -2.71 6.12
N THR A 51 -15.60 -3.84 6.16
CA THR A 51 -14.99 -4.46 4.98
C THR A 51 -16.05 -5.02 4.02
N PHE A 52 -15.70 -5.14 2.74
CA PHE A 52 -16.61 -5.69 1.73
C PHE A 52 -16.76 -7.22 1.85
N GLY A 53 -15.68 -7.89 2.24
CA GLY A 53 -15.61 -9.33 2.49
C GLY A 53 -14.18 -9.85 2.40
N TYR A 54 -14.03 -11.17 2.44
CA TYR A 54 -12.75 -11.86 2.33
C TYR A 54 -12.92 -13.25 1.71
N ALA A 55 -11.97 -13.64 0.86
CA ALA A 55 -11.85 -15.01 0.39
C ALA A 55 -10.43 -15.54 0.62
N GLY A 56 -10.36 -16.72 1.22
CA GLY A 56 -9.16 -17.55 1.23
C GLY A 56 -9.08 -18.45 0.00
N GLY A 57 -8.05 -19.28 -0.05
CA GLY A 57 -7.80 -20.22 -1.15
C GLY A 57 -6.45 -20.03 -1.82
N ARG A 58 -5.63 -19.07 -1.35
CA ARG A 58 -4.25 -18.94 -1.82
C ARG A 58 -3.42 -20.11 -1.31
N GLN A 59 -2.62 -20.68 -2.18
CA GLN A 59 -1.67 -21.72 -1.80
C GLN A 59 -0.30 -21.09 -1.57
N ASP A 60 0.41 -21.56 -0.54
CA ASP A 60 1.80 -21.19 -0.33
C ASP A 60 2.68 -21.75 -1.46
N ILE A 61 3.58 -20.92 -1.97
CA ILE A 61 4.69 -21.34 -2.81
C ILE A 61 5.95 -21.52 -1.96
N TRP A 62 6.84 -22.44 -2.37
CA TRP A 62 8.00 -22.87 -1.57
C TRP A 62 9.34 -22.39 -2.12
N HIS A 63 9.31 -21.66 -3.22
CA HIS A 63 10.44 -20.96 -3.81
C HIS A 63 9.92 -19.68 -4.45
N PRO A 64 10.79 -18.66 -4.65
CA PRO A 64 10.38 -17.48 -5.40
C PRO A 64 10.06 -17.83 -6.84
N GLU A 65 9.14 -17.06 -7.42
CA GLU A 65 8.92 -17.02 -8.87
C GLU A 65 10.18 -16.45 -9.53
N LYS A 66 10.60 -17.05 -10.66
CA LYS A 66 11.88 -16.74 -11.32
C LYS A 66 11.70 -16.05 -12.68
N ASP A 67 10.47 -15.97 -13.12
CA ASP A 67 9.99 -15.57 -14.43
C ASP A 67 9.35 -14.18 -14.41
N ILE A 68 9.36 -13.50 -13.25
CA ILE A 68 8.92 -12.11 -13.15
C ILE A 68 10.08 -11.18 -13.48
N TYR A 69 9.89 -10.37 -14.53
CA TYR A 69 10.78 -9.27 -14.89
C TYR A 69 10.38 -8.01 -14.14
N TRP A 70 11.24 -7.56 -13.22
CA TRP A 70 11.01 -6.37 -12.38
C TRP A 70 11.66 -5.08 -12.91
N GLY A 71 12.32 -5.16 -14.07
CA GLY A 71 13.19 -4.13 -14.64
C GLY A 71 14.62 -4.65 -14.81
N ASP A 72 15.43 -3.92 -15.58
CA ASP A 72 16.81 -4.29 -15.92
C ASP A 72 17.87 -3.64 -15.01
N GLU A 73 17.44 -2.77 -14.10
CA GLU A 73 18.33 -1.99 -13.25
C GLU A 73 19.15 -2.88 -12.32
N ARG A 74 20.37 -2.41 -12.04
CA ARG A 74 21.34 -3.13 -11.19
C ARG A 74 21.52 -2.49 -9.81
N VAL A 75 20.82 -1.39 -9.57
CA VAL A 75 20.87 -0.60 -8.35
C VAL A 75 19.44 -0.35 -7.88
N TRP A 76 19.19 -0.53 -6.58
CA TRP A 76 17.90 -0.20 -5.99
C TRP A 76 17.61 1.29 -6.13
N LEU A 77 16.36 1.63 -6.46
CA LEU A 77 15.91 3.02 -6.57
C LEU A 77 16.75 3.85 -7.56
N ASP A 78 17.27 3.23 -8.62
CA ASP A 78 17.95 3.95 -9.70
C ASP A 78 16.99 4.95 -10.38
N ALA A 79 17.54 5.91 -11.11
CA ALA A 79 16.79 7.01 -11.70
C ALA A 79 15.68 6.52 -12.64
N THR A 80 14.51 7.18 -12.60
CA THR A 80 13.32 6.75 -13.37
C THR A 80 13.61 6.62 -14.85
N LYS A 81 14.42 7.52 -15.43
CA LYS A 81 14.80 7.49 -16.86
C LYS A 81 15.31 6.15 -17.39
N ASN A 82 15.78 5.24 -16.54
CA ASN A 82 16.30 3.94 -16.97
C ASN A 82 15.19 2.96 -17.37
N ARG A 83 13.93 3.20 -16.98
CA ARG A 83 12.77 2.36 -17.30
C ARG A 83 11.66 3.08 -18.07
N TYR A 84 11.93 4.26 -18.60
CA TYR A 84 10.99 5.05 -19.40
C TYR A 84 11.64 5.36 -20.75
N ASP A 85 10.90 5.24 -21.86
CA ASP A 85 11.41 5.66 -23.17
C ASP A 85 11.59 7.19 -23.26
N ASP A 86 10.71 7.95 -22.59
CA ASP A 86 10.78 9.39 -22.43
C ASP A 86 10.42 9.77 -20.99
N ASP A 87 11.41 10.21 -20.21
CA ASP A 87 11.23 10.57 -18.80
C ASP A 87 10.26 11.77 -18.58
N GLN A 88 10.00 12.57 -19.62
CA GLN A 88 8.97 13.63 -19.57
C GLN A 88 7.55 13.11 -19.82
N ASN A 89 7.41 11.95 -20.47
CA ASN A 89 6.12 11.31 -20.71
C ASN A 89 5.98 10.06 -19.84
N ARG A 90 5.27 10.19 -18.72
CA ARG A 90 5.13 9.14 -17.71
C ARG A 90 4.38 7.90 -18.22
N GLU A 91 3.63 8.01 -19.31
CA GLU A 91 2.96 6.85 -19.93
C GLU A 91 3.95 5.88 -20.60
N THR A 92 5.18 6.34 -20.88
CA THR A 92 6.23 5.55 -21.54
C THR A 92 7.02 4.62 -20.60
N LEU A 93 6.54 4.42 -19.36
CA LEU A 93 7.08 3.38 -18.48
C LEU A 93 7.13 2.05 -19.24
N GLU A 94 8.26 1.35 -19.21
CA GLU A 94 8.47 0.10 -19.93
C GLU A 94 7.38 -0.93 -19.57
N ASN A 95 6.78 -1.58 -20.56
CA ASN A 95 5.88 -2.71 -20.32
C ASN A 95 6.72 -3.99 -20.12
N PRO A 96 6.52 -4.80 -19.07
CA PRO A 96 5.34 -4.92 -18.20
C PRO A 96 5.43 -4.23 -16.83
N LEU A 97 6.31 -3.25 -16.64
CA LEU A 97 6.52 -2.64 -15.34
C LEU A 97 5.32 -1.79 -14.91
N ALA A 98 5.05 -1.78 -13.60
CA ALA A 98 3.98 -1.00 -12.99
C ALA A 98 4.46 -0.20 -11.75
N ALA A 99 5.77 0.06 -11.67
CA ALA A 99 6.38 0.86 -10.62
C ALA A 99 7.44 1.80 -11.21
N VAL A 100 7.59 2.99 -10.63
CA VAL A 100 8.44 4.07 -11.18
C VAL A 100 9.94 3.82 -10.98
N GLN A 101 10.33 3.01 -9.99
CA GLN A 101 11.73 2.67 -9.71
C GLN A 101 11.87 1.24 -9.21
N MET A 102 13.06 0.64 -9.40
CA MET A 102 13.36 -0.73 -9.00
C MET A 102 13.29 -0.85 -7.47
N GLY A 103 12.38 -1.71 -6.99
CA GLY A 103 12.20 -1.95 -5.56
C GLY A 103 11.13 -1.11 -4.87
N LEU A 104 10.37 -0.29 -5.62
CA LEU A 104 9.14 0.37 -5.15
C LEU A 104 7.89 -0.43 -5.54
N ILE A 105 6.80 -0.27 -4.79
CA ILE A 105 5.51 -0.90 -5.12
C ILE A 105 4.80 -0.15 -6.27
N TYR A 106 4.70 1.18 -6.20
CA TYR A 106 4.06 2.01 -7.24
C TYR A 106 4.91 3.24 -7.56
N VAL A 107 4.84 4.27 -6.71
CA VAL A 107 5.45 5.59 -6.93
C VAL A 107 6.44 5.92 -5.81
N ASN A 108 7.32 6.90 -6.05
CA ASN A 108 8.21 7.42 -5.03
C ASN A 108 7.44 8.42 -4.14
N PRO A 109 7.41 8.23 -2.80
CA PRO A 109 6.61 9.08 -1.92
C PRO A 109 7.14 10.52 -1.78
N GLU A 110 8.39 10.78 -2.19
CA GLU A 110 9.01 12.12 -2.22
C GLU A 110 8.82 12.84 -3.56
N GLY A 111 8.20 12.18 -4.55
CA GLY A 111 8.05 12.67 -5.92
C GLY A 111 9.06 12.08 -6.90
N VAL A 112 9.00 12.49 -8.18
CA VAL A 112 9.81 11.88 -9.26
C VAL A 112 11.29 12.06 -9.02
N ASP A 113 12.04 10.96 -8.94
CA ASP A 113 13.46 10.94 -8.54
C ASP A 113 13.72 11.68 -7.21
N GLY A 114 12.76 11.66 -6.29
CA GLY A 114 12.83 12.37 -5.00
C GLY A 114 12.68 13.89 -5.10
N ASN A 115 12.15 14.41 -6.21
CA ASN A 115 11.83 15.81 -6.38
C ASN A 115 10.33 16.03 -6.20
N PRO A 116 9.90 16.78 -5.16
CA PRO A 116 8.48 17.00 -4.90
C PRO A 116 7.84 17.83 -6.01
N ASP A 117 6.90 17.21 -6.73
CA ASP A 117 6.05 17.82 -7.74
C ASP A 117 4.75 17.01 -7.77
N PRO A 118 3.76 17.37 -6.92
CA PRO A 118 2.56 16.56 -6.77
C PRO A 118 1.75 16.41 -8.07
N LEU A 119 1.87 17.35 -9.03
CA LEU A 119 1.22 17.23 -10.33
C LEU A 119 1.90 16.18 -11.21
N LYS A 120 3.24 16.12 -11.19
CA LYS A 120 3.99 15.08 -11.89
C LYS A 120 3.80 13.72 -11.21
N THR A 121 3.77 13.68 -9.87
CA THR A 121 3.48 12.47 -9.09
C THR A 121 2.07 11.93 -9.37
N ALA A 122 1.07 12.79 -9.58
CA ALA A 122 -0.27 12.35 -10.00
C ALA A 122 -0.26 11.57 -11.32
N GLN A 123 0.61 11.94 -12.27
CA GLN A 123 0.75 11.22 -13.53
C GLN A 123 1.34 9.83 -13.31
N ASP A 124 2.38 9.73 -12.49
CA ASP A 124 2.97 8.45 -12.11
C ASP A 124 1.98 7.55 -11.35
N MET A 125 1.18 8.13 -10.44
CA MET A 125 0.11 7.40 -9.74
C MET A 125 -0.89 6.84 -10.75
N ARG A 126 -1.39 7.66 -11.67
CA ARG A 126 -2.37 7.23 -12.67
C ARG A 126 -1.86 6.08 -13.53
N VAL A 127 -0.63 6.19 -14.05
CA VAL A 127 -0.03 5.14 -14.90
C VAL A 127 0.19 3.86 -14.11
N THR A 128 0.77 3.95 -12.91
CA THR A 128 1.13 2.76 -12.12
C THR A 128 -0.10 2.05 -11.56
N PHE A 129 -1.11 2.78 -11.08
CA PHE A 129 -2.35 2.19 -10.59
C PHE A 129 -3.20 1.60 -11.72
N ASP A 130 -3.29 2.25 -12.88
CA ASP A 130 -3.98 1.71 -14.06
C ASP A 130 -3.38 0.37 -14.50
N ARG A 131 -2.04 0.28 -14.56
CA ARG A 131 -1.33 -0.97 -14.86
C ARG A 131 -1.53 -2.07 -13.82
N MET A 132 -2.02 -1.71 -12.63
CA MET A 132 -2.42 -2.66 -11.60
C MET A 132 -3.94 -2.84 -11.52
N GLY A 133 -4.69 -2.38 -12.52
CA GLY A 133 -6.13 -2.56 -12.62
C GLY A 133 -6.92 -1.70 -11.63
N MET A 134 -6.45 -0.49 -11.32
CA MET A 134 -7.16 0.47 -10.48
C MET A 134 -7.45 1.76 -11.27
N ASP A 135 -8.71 2.18 -11.30
CA ASP A 135 -9.08 3.47 -11.91
C ASP A 135 -8.78 4.66 -10.99
N ASP A 136 -9.04 5.89 -11.46
CA ASP A 136 -8.79 7.12 -10.70
C ASP A 136 -9.58 7.17 -9.37
N LYS A 137 -10.83 6.68 -9.35
CA LYS A 137 -11.67 6.69 -8.14
C LYS A 137 -11.18 5.66 -7.12
N GLU A 138 -10.79 4.47 -7.58
CA GLU A 138 -10.17 3.42 -6.77
C GLU A 138 -8.80 3.86 -6.24
N THR A 139 -7.99 4.54 -7.06
CA THR A 139 -6.66 5.06 -6.69
C THR A 139 -6.76 6.09 -5.57
N VAL A 140 -7.65 7.07 -5.73
CA VAL A 140 -7.92 8.10 -4.71
C VAL A 140 -8.42 7.45 -3.42
N ALA A 141 -9.40 6.54 -3.51
CA ALA A 141 -9.94 5.85 -2.35
C ALA A 141 -8.87 5.02 -1.63
N LEU A 142 -8.06 4.23 -2.34
CA LEU A 142 -6.99 3.41 -1.77
C LEU A 142 -5.91 4.25 -1.09
N THR A 143 -5.54 5.39 -1.68
CA THR A 143 -4.55 6.30 -1.08
C THR A 143 -5.08 6.91 0.21
N ILE A 144 -6.31 7.46 0.18
CA ILE A 144 -6.96 8.04 1.36
C ILE A 144 -7.15 6.99 2.46
N GLY A 145 -7.78 5.86 2.14
CA GLY A 145 -8.13 4.84 3.12
C GLY A 145 -6.90 4.14 3.71
N GLY A 146 -5.86 3.92 2.90
CA GLY A 146 -4.58 3.40 3.36
C GLY A 146 -3.90 4.34 4.36
N HIS A 147 -3.83 5.63 4.03
CA HIS A 147 -3.19 6.63 4.89
C HIS A 147 -4.10 7.17 6.00
N THR A 148 -5.35 6.73 6.09
CA THR A 148 -6.22 7.04 7.25
C THR A 148 -5.71 6.35 8.52
N VAL A 149 -5.04 5.20 8.39
CA VAL A 149 -4.55 4.38 9.50
C VAL A 149 -3.02 4.28 9.50
N GLY A 150 -2.41 4.57 10.64
CA GLY A 150 -0.98 4.36 10.89
C GLY A 150 -0.12 5.61 10.70
N LYS A 151 1.17 5.37 10.47
CA LYS A 151 2.18 6.42 10.30
C LYS A 151 3.36 5.93 9.44
N ALA A 152 4.08 6.87 8.85
CA ALA A 152 5.40 6.64 8.28
C ALA A 152 6.49 6.63 9.38
N HIS A 153 7.67 6.07 9.06
CA HIS A 153 8.79 5.97 10.01
C HIS A 153 10.11 6.44 9.38
N GLY A 154 10.68 7.47 9.99
CA GLY A 154 11.82 8.24 9.52
C GLY A 154 12.59 8.91 10.66
N ASN A 155 12.48 8.40 11.89
CA ASN A 155 13.19 8.94 13.04
C ASN A 155 14.54 8.26 13.22
N GLY A 156 15.52 8.68 12.41
CA GLY A 156 16.89 8.17 12.36
C GLY A 156 17.55 8.54 11.04
N LYS A 157 18.66 7.88 10.69
CA LYS A 157 19.29 8.06 9.38
C LYS A 157 19.25 6.78 8.56
N ALA A 158 18.99 6.92 7.25
CA ALA A 158 18.99 5.78 6.32
C ALA A 158 20.33 5.03 6.30
N GLU A 159 21.45 5.76 6.44
CA GLU A 159 22.81 5.19 6.52
C GLU A 159 23.04 4.27 7.74
N ASN A 160 22.18 4.36 8.76
CA ASN A 160 22.28 3.53 9.97
C ASN A 160 21.50 2.20 9.83
N LEU A 161 20.70 2.03 8.79
CA LEU A 161 20.02 0.75 8.55
C LEU A 161 21.02 -0.29 8.07
N GLY A 162 21.06 -1.42 8.79
CA GLY A 162 21.81 -2.60 8.36
C GLY A 162 21.27 -3.23 7.07
N ALA A 163 21.92 -4.31 6.63
CA ALA A 163 21.58 -5.01 5.40
C ALA A 163 20.10 -5.46 5.35
N ASP A 164 19.54 -5.56 4.14
CA ASP A 164 18.19 -6.09 3.91
C ASP A 164 18.08 -7.57 4.33
N VAL A 165 16.87 -8.15 4.24
CA VAL A 165 16.58 -9.50 4.75
C VAL A 165 17.47 -10.59 4.16
N GLU A 166 17.83 -10.49 2.88
CA GLU A 166 18.64 -11.48 2.16
C GLU A 166 20.15 -11.20 2.32
N GLY A 167 20.52 -9.95 2.63
CA GLY A 167 21.90 -9.54 2.92
C GLY A 167 22.29 -9.59 4.40
N ALA A 168 21.33 -9.76 5.32
CA ALA A 168 21.57 -9.77 6.75
C ALA A 168 22.23 -11.07 7.25
N ASP A 169 23.04 -10.94 8.30
CA ASP A 169 23.72 -12.08 8.91
C ASP A 169 22.75 -13.10 9.54
N VAL A 170 23.21 -14.36 9.64
CA VAL A 170 22.37 -15.51 10.02
C VAL A 170 21.80 -15.40 11.44
N GLU A 171 22.47 -14.71 12.37
CA GLU A 171 21.97 -14.48 13.73
C GLU A 171 20.67 -13.67 13.78
N PHE A 172 20.37 -12.89 12.73
CA PHE A 172 19.12 -12.15 12.62
C PHE A 172 17.93 -13.01 12.18
N GLN A 173 18.19 -14.29 11.85
CA GLN A 173 17.17 -15.31 11.61
C GLN A 173 16.13 -14.86 10.56
N GLY A 174 16.60 -14.33 9.43
CA GLY A 174 15.76 -13.88 8.32
C GLY A 174 14.99 -12.59 8.62
N LEU A 175 15.52 -11.73 9.49
CA LEU A 175 15.12 -10.33 9.63
C LEU A 175 16.26 -9.44 9.09
N GLY A 176 15.89 -8.30 8.50
CA GLY A 176 16.84 -7.33 7.93
C GLY A 176 16.71 -5.95 8.54
N TRP A 177 17.34 -4.95 7.93
CA TRP A 177 17.16 -3.51 8.23
C TRP A 177 17.27 -3.16 9.72
N HIS A 178 18.22 -3.78 10.41
CA HIS A 178 18.44 -3.51 11.83
C HIS A 178 18.97 -2.09 11.99
N ASN A 179 18.23 -1.26 12.73
CA ASN A 179 18.67 0.08 13.09
C ASN A 179 19.50 0.03 14.39
N ALA A 180 20.77 0.43 14.32
CA ALA A 180 21.65 0.48 15.48
C ALA A 180 21.44 1.74 16.36
N GLU A 181 20.65 2.71 15.91
CA GLU A 181 20.40 3.96 16.62
C GLU A 181 19.35 3.82 17.73
N GLY A 182 19.68 4.27 18.94
CA GLY A 182 18.79 4.20 20.10
C GLY A 182 18.39 2.75 20.40
N THR A 183 17.08 2.47 20.48
CA THR A 183 16.57 1.09 20.63
C THR A 183 16.36 0.38 19.29
N GLY A 184 16.53 1.07 18.16
CA GLY A 184 16.28 0.56 16.82
C GLY A 184 14.81 0.22 16.50
N ASN A 185 13.89 0.57 17.39
CA ASN A 185 12.46 0.27 17.30
C ASN A 185 11.63 1.34 18.02
N ALA A 186 10.30 1.22 17.97
CA ALA A 186 9.37 2.19 18.56
C ALA A 186 9.71 3.62 18.13
N GLY A 187 10.03 4.51 19.07
CA GLY A 187 10.40 5.90 18.78
C GLY A 187 11.66 6.06 17.91
N ASN A 188 12.51 5.04 17.78
CA ASN A 188 13.70 5.05 16.92
C ASN A 188 13.53 4.21 15.63
N THR A 189 12.29 3.96 15.22
CA THR A 189 12.02 3.19 14.00
C THR A 189 12.36 4.02 12.75
N MET A 190 13.07 3.40 11.80
CA MET A 190 13.40 3.94 10.49
C MET A 190 12.91 2.96 9.41
N VAL A 191 12.14 3.44 8.43
CA VAL A 191 11.58 2.66 7.31
C VAL A 191 11.81 3.42 6.01
N SER A 192 10.87 4.31 5.64
CA SER A 192 10.91 5.08 4.39
C SER A 192 11.73 6.36 4.51
N GLY A 193 11.99 6.82 5.74
CA GLY A 193 12.61 8.11 6.00
C GLY A 193 11.61 9.26 6.15
N ILE A 194 10.37 9.10 5.72
CA ILE A 194 9.28 10.02 6.04
C ILE A 194 8.82 9.76 7.48
N GLU A 195 8.51 10.79 8.25
CA GLU A 195 8.17 10.65 9.68
C GLU A 195 6.92 11.44 10.04
N GLY A 196 5.87 10.73 10.43
CA GLY A 196 4.63 11.32 10.94
C GLY A 196 3.41 10.46 10.61
N ALA A 197 2.32 10.73 11.32
CA ALA A 197 1.00 10.18 10.99
C ALA A 197 0.25 11.14 10.07
N TRP A 198 -0.75 10.65 9.33
CA TRP A 198 -1.56 11.47 8.45
C TRP A 198 -2.81 12.06 9.14
N THR A 199 -3.33 11.36 10.15
CA THR A 199 -4.58 11.71 10.85
C THR A 199 -4.35 12.09 12.31
N THR A 200 -5.32 12.73 12.95
CA THR A 200 -5.29 13.06 14.39
C THR A 200 -5.43 11.78 15.23
N HIS A 201 -6.18 10.80 14.75
CA HIS A 201 -6.42 9.50 15.37
C HIS A 201 -5.94 8.33 14.49
N PRO A 202 -4.62 8.03 14.45
CA PRO A 202 -4.03 7.10 13.49
C PRO A 202 -4.43 5.61 13.61
N THR A 203 -5.33 5.26 14.53
CA THR A 203 -5.78 3.89 14.75
C THR A 203 -7.28 3.73 14.52
N LYS A 204 -7.91 4.69 13.86
CA LYS A 204 -9.34 4.70 13.59
C LYS A 204 -9.61 4.96 12.12
N TRP A 205 -10.65 4.31 11.61
CA TRP A 205 -11.26 4.68 10.35
C TRP A 205 -12.18 5.88 10.59
N ASP A 206 -11.86 7.00 9.96
CA ASP A 206 -12.65 8.22 9.96
C ASP A 206 -12.36 9.02 8.68
N ASN A 207 -12.81 10.27 8.62
CA ASN A 207 -12.60 11.15 7.47
C ASN A 207 -11.51 12.21 7.75
N GLU A 208 -10.64 12.00 8.74
CA GLU A 208 -9.66 13.01 9.17
C GLU A 208 -8.57 13.25 8.11
N PHE A 209 -8.20 12.23 7.33
CA PHE A 209 -7.22 12.39 6.26
C PHE A 209 -7.65 13.52 5.29
N LEU A 210 -8.88 13.44 4.78
CA LEU A 210 -9.43 14.45 3.86
C LEU A 210 -9.69 15.77 4.57
N TYR A 211 -10.18 15.74 5.82
CA TYR A 211 -10.34 16.95 6.63
C TYR A 211 -9.03 17.74 6.69
N LEU A 212 -7.94 17.10 7.11
CA LEU A 212 -6.64 17.75 7.28
C LEU A 212 -6.05 18.18 5.94
N LEU A 213 -6.07 17.30 4.93
CA LEU A 213 -5.54 17.58 3.59
C LEU A 213 -6.19 18.83 2.99
N LEU A 214 -7.53 18.92 3.05
CA LEU A 214 -8.29 19.97 2.38
C LEU A 214 -8.42 21.26 3.20
N THR A 215 -8.34 21.19 4.54
CA THR A 215 -8.48 22.36 5.43
C THR A 215 -7.21 23.19 5.54
N TYR A 216 -6.04 22.55 5.61
CA TYR A 216 -4.79 23.23 5.89
C TYR A 216 -3.99 23.56 4.63
N ASP A 217 -3.24 24.66 4.65
CA ASP A 217 -2.17 24.92 3.70
C ASP A 217 -0.93 24.14 4.10
N TRP A 218 -0.18 23.63 3.11
CA TRP A 218 0.95 22.74 3.33
C TRP A 218 2.24 23.35 2.79
N GLU A 219 3.35 23.11 3.49
CA GLU A 219 4.68 23.53 3.06
C GLU A 219 5.66 22.37 3.08
N LEU A 220 6.64 22.41 2.17
CA LEU A 220 7.71 21.42 2.14
C LEU A 220 8.58 21.53 3.39
N ARG A 221 8.84 20.36 3.98
CA ARG A 221 9.72 20.15 5.11
C ARG A 221 10.58 18.91 4.88
N LYS A 222 11.69 18.86 5.59
CA LYS A 222 12.52 17.67 5.67
C LYS A 222 12.18 16.92 6.95
N SER A 223 11.96 15.61 6.83
CA SER A 223 11.85 14.71 7.97
C SER A 223 13.15 14.71 8.79
N PRO A 224 13.16 14.11 10.00
CA PRO A 224 14.40 13.90 10.75
C PRO A 224 15.48 13.13 9.97
N ALA A 225 15.08 12.23 9.06
CA ALA A 225 15.99 11.50 8.17
C ALA A 225 16.40 12.26 6.91
N GLY A 226 15.85 13.46 6.66
CA GLY A 226 16.15 14.25 5.47
C GLY A 226 15.31 13.91 4.23
N ALA A 227 14.24 13.13 4.36
CA ALA A 227 13.27 12.90 3.29
C ALA A 227 12.37 14.12 3.11
N TRP A 228 11.95 14.42 1.87
CA TRP A 228 10.91 15.41 1.61
C TRP A 228 9.55 14.91 2.08
N GLN A 229 8.84 15.77 2.79
CA GLN A 229 7.45 15.58 3.18
C GLN A 229 6.76 16.94 3.26
N TRP A 230 5.45 16.93 3.37
CA TRP A 230 4.64 18.13 3.54
C TRP A 230 4.13 18.20 4.97
N GLU A 231 4.22 19.39 5.59
CA GLU A 231 3.63 19.66 6.90
C GLU A 231 2.64 20.82 6.83
N PRO A 232 1.60 20.82 7.67
CA PRO A 232 0.58 21.86 7.65
C PRO A 232 1.12 23.15 8.27
N THR A 233 0.75 24.27 7.67
CA THR A 233 0.99 25.60 8.22
C THR A 233 -0.17 26.01 9.12
N ASN A 234 0.13 26.63 10.26
CA ASN A 234 -0.86 27.15 11.21
C ASN A 234 -1.90 26.12 11.70
N ILE A 235 -1.50 24.85 11.88
CA ILE A 235 -2.39 23.80 12.40
C ILE A 235 -2.81 24.04 13.85
N LYS A 236 -4.07 23.72 14.16
CA LYS A 236 -4.60 23.77 15.53
C LYS A 236 -4.04 22.63 16.39
N GLU A 237 -3.88 22.86 17.69
CA GLU A 237 -3.32 21.85 18.60
C GLU A 237 -4.22 20.61 18.72
N GLU A 238 -5.54 20.77 18.61
CA GLU A 238 -6.49 19.65 18.65
C GLU A 238 -6.38 18.70 17.45
N ASP A 239 -5.93 19.20 16.30
CA ASP A 239 -5.79 18.46 15.04
C ASP A 239 -4.42 17.78 14.90
N LYS A 240 -3.53 17.98 15.88
CA LYS A 240 -2.23 17.32 15.92
C LYS A 240 -2.37 15.93 16.55
N PRO A 241 -1.92 14.84 15.90
CA PRO A 241 -1.86 13.54 16.55
C PRO A 241 -0.96 13.55 17.79
N VAL A 242 -1.31 12.70 18.75
CA VAL A 242 -0.42 12.36 19.86
C VAL A 242 0.71 11.47 19.34
N ASP A 243 1.93 11.69 19.84
CA ASP A 243 3.10 10.87 19.50
C ASP A 243 2.85 9.39 19.85
N ALA A 244 3.24 8.49 18.93
CA ALA A 244 2.96 7.06 19.03
C ALA A 244 3.57 6.37 20.28
N HIS A 245 4.58 6.97 20.90
CA HIS A 245 5.28 6.40 22.04
C HIS A 245 5.38 7.36 23.25
N ASN A 246 4.98 8.62 23.10
CA ASN A 246 4.95 9.60 24.19
C ASN A 246 3.61 10.35 24.24
N PRO A 247 2.69 9.99 25.16
CA PRO A 247 1.35 10.60 25.20
C PRO A 247 1.34 12.09 25.59
N ASN A 248 2.47 12.63 26.06
CA ASN A 248 2.60 14.03 26.45
C ASN A 248 3.07 14.94 25.30
N VAL A 249 3.33 14.37 24.11
CA VAL A 249 3.82 15.11 22.95
C VAL A 249 2.80 15.02 21.83
N ARG A 250 2.49 16.16 21.21
CA ARG A 250 1.74 16.22 19.95
C ARG A 250 2.69 16.53 18.81
N ARG A 251 2.43 15.93 17.65
CA ARG A 251 3.23 16.08 16.42
C ARG A 251 2.36 16.70 15.33
N ASN A 252 2.98 17.40 14.38
CA ASN A 252 2.27 17.74 13.16
C ASN A 252 1.94 16.44 12.40
N PRO A 253 0.77 16.34 11.76
CA PRO A 253 0.55 15.34 10.74
C PRO A 253 1.40 15.65 9.51
N ILE A 254 1.57 14.67 8.64
CA ILE A 254 2.33 14.79 7.39
C ILE A 254 1.48 14.40 6.20
N MET A 255 1.91 14.86 5.02
CA MET A 255 1.46 14.36 3.71
C MET A 255 2.69 14.03 2.86
N THR A 256 2.61 12.98 2.05
CA THR A 256 3.59 12.64 1.01
C THR A 256 3.31 13.44 -0.27
N ASP A 257 4.20 13.35 -1.26
CA ASP A 257 3.95 13.99 -2.56
C ASP A 257 2.74 13.38 -3.29
N ALA A 258 2.54 12.06 -3.11
CA ALA A 258 1.37 11.34 -3.60
C ALA A 258 0.07 11.76 -2.89
N ASP A 259 0.12 12.07 -1.59
CA ASP A 259 -1.05 12.61 -0.87
C ASP A 259 -1.40 14.01 -1.37
N MET A 260 -0.38 14.84 -1.63
CA MET A 260 -0.57 16.18 -2.18
C MET A 260 -1.10 16.15 -3.62
N ALA A 261 -0.82 15.09 -4.39
CA ALA A 261 -1.39 14.89 -5.71
C ALA A 261 -2.93 14.88 -5.66
N LEU A 262 -3.52 14.27 -4.61
CA LEU A 262 -4.97 14.25 -4.39
C LEU A 262 -5.56 15.65 -4.16
N LYS A 263 -4.73 16.60 -3.71
CA LYS A 263 -5.12 17.99 -3.46
C LYS A 263 -4.96 18.89 -4.68
N VAL A 264 -4.00 18.62 -5.58
CA VAL A 264 -3.64 19.55 -6.66
C VAL A 264 -3.93 19.06 -8.07
N ASP A 265 -3.96 17.75 -8.32
CA ASP A 265 -4.39 17.21 -9.61
C ASP A 265 -5.89 17.49 -9.79
N PRO A 266 -6.33 18.11 -10.91
CA PRO A 266 -7.73 18.50 -11.07
C PRO A 266 -8.75 17.36 -11.01
N GLU A 267 -8.41 16.15 -11.46
CA GLU A 267 -9.34 15.02 -11.45
C GLU A 267 -9.36 14.35 -10.06
N TYR A 268 -8.18 14.10 -9.46
CA TYR A 268 -8.11 13.58 -8.10
C TYR A 268 -8.68 14.54 -7.07
N ARG A 269 -8.55 15.85 -7.27
CA ARG A 269 -9.15 16.88 -6.43
C ARG A 269 -10.66 16.81 -6.42
N LYS A 270 -11.30 16.65 -7.59
CA LYS A 270 -12.76 16.51 -7.69
C LYS A 270 -13.25 15.27 -6.92
N ILE A 271 -12.55 14.14 -7.06
CA ILE A 271 -12.88 12.89 -6.36
C ILE A 271 -12.68 13.06 -4.85
N SER A 272 -11.58 13.68 -4.43
CA SER A 272 -11.26 13.93 -3.01
C SER A 272 -12.27 14.86 -2.35
N GLU A 273 -12.69 15.95 -3.02
CA GLU A 273 -13.75 16.84 -2.53
C GLU A 273 -15.11 16.13 -2.45
N TYR A 274 -15.41 15.27 -3.42
CA TYR A 274 -16.61 14.45 -3.39
C TYR A 274 -16.61 13.52 -2.17
N PHE A 275 -15.54 12.75 -1.96
CA PHE A 275 -15.40 11.88 -0.80
C PHE A 275 -15.39 12.62 0.53
N TYR A 276 -14.83 13.84 0.58
CA TYR A 276 -14.85 14.65 1.79
C TYR A 276 -16.28 15.02 2.19
N GLN A 277 -17.14 15.31 1.21
CA GLN A 277 -18.56 15.58 1.43
C GLN A 277 -19.41 14.31 1.64
N HIS A 278 -18.91 13.14 1.23
CA HIS A 278 -19.63 11.86 1.23
C HIS A 278 -18.75 10.75 1.85
N PRO A 279 -18.47 10.80 3.16
CA PRO A 279 -17.57 9.84 3.81
C PRO A 279 -18.07 8.38 3.75
N ASP A 280 -19.38 8.15 3.69
CA ASP A 280 -19.93 6.80 3.53
C ASP A 280 -19.62 6.21 2.14
N GLU A 281 -19.59 7.04 1.10
CA GLU A 281 -19.18 6.63 -0.26
C GLU A 281 -17.68 6.34 -0.32
N LEU A 282 -16.84 7.11 0.40
CA LEU A 282 -15.42 6.79 0.55
C LEU A 282 -15.25 5.42 1.21
N ALA A 283 -15.99 5.14 2.28
CA ALA A 283 -15.91 3.87 2.98
C ALA A 283 -16.31 2.68 2.10
N ASP A 284 -17.41 2.78 1.34
CA ASP A 284 -17.83 1.69 0.43
C ASP A 284 -16.83 1.49 -0.72
N VAL A 285 -16.41 2.57 -1.36
CA VAL A 285 -15.46 2.49 -2.49
C VAL A 285 -14.11 1.96 -2.02
N PHE A 286 -13.60 2.42 -0.88
CA PHE A 286 -12.37 1.89 -0.31
C PHE A 286 -12.51 0.40 0.05
N ALA A 287 -13.61 -0.02 0.69
CA ALA A 287 -13.83 -1.42 1.04
C ALA A 287 -13.87 -2.33 -0.20
N ARG A 288 -14.50 -1.87 -1.29
CA ARG A 288 -14.55 -2.59 -2.58
C ARG A 288 -13.20 -2.60 -3.30
N ALA A 289 -12.49 -1.47 -3.31
CA ALA A 289 -11.16 -1.36 -3.91
C ALA A 289 -10.12 -2.18 -3.13
N TRP A 290 -10.19 -2.21 -1.79
CA TRP A 290 -9.37 -3.08 -0.94
C TRP A 290 -9.64 -4.56 -1.25
N PHE A 291 -10.91 -4.95 -1.39
CA PHE A 291 -11.26 -6.31 -1.79
C PHE A 291 -10.69 -6.65 -3.18
N LYS A 292 -10.86 -5.78 -4.18
CA LYS A 292 -10.25 -5.95 -5.50
C LYS A 292 -8.73 -6.07 -5.43
N LEU A 293 -8.05 -5.13 -4.75
CA LEU A 293 -6.59 -5.12 -4.56
C LEU A 293 -6.10 -6.47 -4.04
N THR A 294 -6.81 -7.01 -3.06
CA THR A 294 -6.43 -8.21 -2.34
C THR A 294 -7.04 -9.49 -2.91
N HIS A 295 -7.67 -9.47 -4.08
CA HIS A 295 -8.28 -10.65 -4.71
C HIS A 295 -8.19 -10.68 -6.26
N ARG A 296 -7.70 -9.61 -6.89
CA ARG A 296 -7.53 -9.48 -8.36
C ARG A 296 -6.66 -10.58 -8.99
N ASP A 297 -5.78 -11.20 -8.21
CA ASP A 297 -4.87 -12.26 -8.62
C ASP A 297 -5.42 -13.69 -8.36
N MET A 298 -6.61 -13.82 -7.78
CA MET A 298 -7.17 -15.13 -7.42
C MET A 298 -7.90 -15.83 -8.57
N GLY A 299 -8.11 -15.14 -9.69
CA GLY A 299 -8.85 -15.69 -10.84
C GLY A 299 -10.35 -15.86 -10.53
N PRO A 300 -11.02 -16.86 -11.15
CA PRO A 300 -12.47 -17.02 -11.05
C PRO A 300 -12.98 -17.17 -9.62
N LYS A 301 -14.16 -16.62 -9.34
CA LYS A 301 -14.84 -16.70 -8.03
C LYS A 301 -15.06 -18.15 -7.54
N SER A 302 -15.08 -19.14 -8.42
CA SER A 302 -15.11 -20.57 -8.05
C SER A 302 -13.91 -21.04 -7.23
N ARG A 303 -12.80 -20.28 -7.22
CA ARG A 303 -11.62 -20.54 -6.37
C ARG A 303 -11.73 -19.94 -4.97
N TYR A 304 -12.73 -19.09 -4.71
CA TYR A 304 -12.84 -18.35 -3.46
C TYR A 304 -13.40 -19.26 -2.37
N LEU A 305 -12.74 -19.31 -1.22
CA LEU A 305 -13.11 -20.15 -0.09
C LEU A 305 -13.37 -19.29 1.16
N GLY A 306 -14.37 -19.67 1.96
CA GLY A 306 -14.66 -19.01 3.23
C GLY A 306 -16.12 -18.54 3.35
N ALA A 307 -16.51 -18.18 4.57
CA ALA A 307 -17.87 -17.72 4.86
C ALA A 307 -18.09 -16.25 4.49
N ASP A 308 -17.02 -15.46 4.41
CA ASP A 308 -17.06 -14.01 4.18
C ASP A 308 -16.89 -13.63 2.70
N VAL A 309 -17.03 -14.61 1.80
CA VAL A 309 -17.00 -14.38 0.36
C VAL A 309 -18.24 -13.56 -0.03
N PRO A 310 -18.08 -12.37 -0.65
CA PRO A 310 -19.22 -11.57 -1.08
C PRO A 310 -20.12 -12.34 -2.06
N THR A 311 -21.44 -12.23 -1.88
CA THR A 311 -22.41 -12.85 -2.77
C THR A 311 -22.50 -12.14 -4.12
N GLU A 312 -22.24 -10.83 -4.14
CA GLU A 312 -22.19 -10.01 -5.37
C GLU A 312 -21.09 -10.52 -6.32
N ASP A 313 -21.41 -10.62 -7.61
CA ASP A 313 -20.42 -10.86 -8.67
C ASP A 313 -19.89 -9.51 -9.15
N LEU A 314 -18.57 -9.35 -9.11
CA LEU A 314 -17.92 -8.10 -9.50
C LEU A 314 -17.35 -8.25 -10.91
N ILE A 315 -17.53 -7.23 -11.76
CA ILE A 315 -17.15 -7.32 -13.18
C ILE A 315 -15.66 -7.64 -13.40
N TRP A 316 -14.77 -7.14 -12.55
CA TRP A 316 -13.33 -7.41 -12.64
C TRP A 316 -12.94 -8.87 -12.35
N GLN A 317 -13.89 -9.69 -11.85
CA GLN A 317 -13.70 -11.13 -11.64
C GLN A 317 -13.97 -11.94 -12.91
N ASP A 318 -14.37 -11.30 -14.01
CA ASP A 318 -14.81 -11.92 -15.26
C ASP A 318 -15.85 -13.03 -15.02
N PRO A 319 -17.02 -12.72 -14.42
CA PRO A 319 -17.97 -13.72 -13.97
C PRO A 319 -18.50 -14.56 -15.13
N ILE A 320 -18.50 -15.88 -14.94
CA ILE A 320 -19.03 -16.85 -15.90
C ILE A 320 -20.44 -17.26 -15.47
N PRO A 321 -21.46 -17.15 -16.34
CA PRO A 321 -22.81 -17.60 -16.02
C PRO A 321 -22.84 -19.09 -15.63
N THR A 322 -23.63 -19.43 -14.62
CA THR A 322 -23.89 -20.83 -14.27
C THR A 322 -24.84 -21.46 -15.28
N VAL A 323 -24.55 -22.68 -15.72
CA VAL A 323 -25.45 -23.52 -16.53
C VAL A 323 -25.91 -24.72 -15.72
N ASP A 324 -27.15 -25.17 -15.93
CA ASP A 324 -27.78 -26.31 -15.26
C ASP A 324 -27.95 -27.54 -16.16
N TYR A 325 -27.29 -27.55 -17.32
CA TYR A 325 -27.28 -28.66 -18.26
C TYR A 325 -25.88 -29.28 -18.38
N THR A 326 -25.82 -30.53 -18.82
CA THR A 326 -24.58 -31.24 -19.17
C THR A 326 -24.79 -31.86 -20.54
N LEU A 327 -23.80 -31.70 -21.44
CA LEU A 327 -23.85 -32.37 -22.74
C LEU A 327 -23.77 -33.88 -22.54
N THR A 328 -24.67 -34.61 -23.19
CA THR A 328 -24.64 -36.08 -23.25
C THR A 328 -23.54 -36.56 -24.20
N ASP A 329 -23.06 -37.79 -24.01
CA ASP A 329 -22.08 -38.40 -24.93
C ASP A 329 -22.58 -38.42 -26.38
N ALA A 330 -23.90 -38.54 -26.57
CA ALA A 330 -24.53 -38.51 -27.89
C ALA A 330 -24.44 -37.12 -28.52
N GLU A 331 -24.80 -36.06 -27.79
CA GLU A 331 -24.67 -34.67 -28.24
C GLU A 331 -23.22 -34.29 -28.53
N ILE A 332 -22.27 -34.78 -27.72
CA ILE A 332 -20.83 -34.58 -27.95
C ILE A 332 -20.38 -35.26 -29.25
N THR A 333 -20.89 -36.46 -29.55
CA THR A 333 -20.54 -37.19 -30.77
C THR A 333 -21.14 -36.55 -32.03
N GLU A 334 -22.29 -35.87 -31.90
CA GLU A 334 -22.99 -35.21 -33.00
C GLU A 334 -22.32 -33.90 -33.46
N LEU A 335 -21.69 -33.15 -32.54
CA LEU A 335 -21.01 -31.87 -32.79
C LEU A 335 -19.68 -32.02 -33.54
#